data_AF-A0A974HJF5-F1
#
_entry.id   AF-A0A974HJF5-F1
#
_cell.length_a   1.000
_cell.length_b   1.000
_cell.length_c   1.000
_cell.angle_alpha   90.00
_cell.angle_beta   90.00
_cell.angle_gamma   90.00
#
_symmetry.space_group_name_H-M   'P 1'
#
loop_
_entity.id
_entity.type
_entity.pdbx_description
1 polymer ?
#
loop_
_entity_poly.entity_id
_entity_poly.type
_entity_poly.pdbx_seq_one_letter_code
_entity_poly.pdbx_strand_id
1 'polypeptide(L)'
;MSRQDSSSSESSDEESYNAVLDELNERQEIVNATDCFPKNPVNVKKRKVSTKEVIGEKSSDEQSSRSEASEKFKEDESRTGNNDRCLCGMCMPMTTAIESLCCYELPIIHSKIPVEEFCITDNEEYRFECVNRDRANWNYRMSKFHITKFRPLAKYMRALRKIAYRAFIVWIYTFLGLHNRRVIPACVVRDIREKFPDPKGKYTGFLKASL
;
A
#
# COMPACT_ATOMS: atom_id res chain seq x y z
N MET A 1 1.71 6.31 55.96
CA MET A 1 1.90 7.28 54.87
C MET A 1 3.33 7.13 54.38
N SER A 2 3.54 6.36 53.32
CA SER A 2 4.84 6.24 52.66
C SER A 2 4.56 6.20 51.15
N ARG A 3 4.95 7.28 50.48
CA ARG A 3 5.06 7.38 49.02
C ARG A 3 6.14 6.40 48.58
N GLN A 4 5.90 5.67 47.50
CA GLN A 4 6.96 5.02 46.72
C GLN A 4 6.85 5.50 45.28
N ASP A 5 8.04 5.81 44.76
CA ASP A 5 8.31 6.60 43.58
C ASP A 5 7.90 5.92 42.29
N SER A 6 7.33 6.70 41.38
CA SER A 6 7.03 6.37 39.99
C SER A 6 7.58 7.50 39.13
N SER A 7 8.91 7.57 38.96
CA SER A 7 9.55 8.71 38.26
C SER A 7 10.71 8.33 37.33
N SER A 8 10.96 7.05 37.08
CA SER A 8 12.20 6.61 36.42
C SER A 8 12.06 6.28 34.93
N SER A 9 10.84 6.20 34.39
CA SER A 9 10.60 5.81 32.98
C SER A 9 10.17 6.97 32.07
N GLU A 10 9.75 8.12 32.63
CA GLU A 10 9.31 9.27 31.83
C GLU A 10 10.50 10.12 31.33
N SER A 11 11.65 10.07 32.02
CA SER A 11 12.78 10.94 31.72
C SER A 11 13.55 10.58 30.45
N SER A 12 13.61 9.29 30.06
CA SER A 12 14.37 8.85 28.88
C SER A 12 13.69 9.22 27.57
N ASP A 13 12.37 9.13 27.53
CA ASP A 13 11.58 9.44 26.33
C ASP A 13 11.49 10.95 26.12
N GLU A 14 11.48 11.73 27.22
CA GLU A 14 11.48 13.19 27.20
C GLU A 14 12.86 13.75 26.75
N GLU A 15 13.97 13.15 27.21
CA GLU A 15 15.31 13.48 26.72
C GLU A 15 15.47 13.14 25.22
N SER A 16 14.96 11.99 24.78
CA SER A 16 14.97 11.63 23.36
C SER A 16 14.13 12.58 22.52
N TYR A 17 12.98 13.03 23.02
CA TYR A 17 12.12 13.98 22.33
C TYR A 17 12.78 15.36 22.23
N ASN A 18 13.38 15.84 23.31
CA ASN A 18 14.07 17.13 23.36
C ASN A 18 15.31 17.14 22.47
N ALA A 19 16.08 16.05 22.42
CA ALA A 19 17.22 15.93 21.49
C ALA A 19 16.79 16.03 20.02
N VAL A 20 15.63 15.45 19.66
CA VAL A 20 15.06 15.60 18.31
C VAL A 20 14.63 17.04 18.07
N LEU A 21 14.01 17.72 19.05
CA LEU A 21 13.63 19.12 18.92
C LEU A 21 14.84 20.03 18.71
N ASP A 22 15.93 19.80 19.44
CA ASP A 22 17.16 20.56 19.28
C ASP A 22 17.75 20.36 17.87
N GLU A 23 17.81 19.11 17.38
CA GLU A 23 18.22 18.82 16.00
C GLU A 23 17.30 19.49 14.96
N LEU A 24 15.99 19.56 15.22
CA LEU A 24 15.03 20.26 14.36
C LEU A 24 15.25 21.78 14.35
N ASN A 25 15.59 22.35 15.51
CA ASN A 25 15.83 23.77 15.69
C ASN A 25 17.15 24.22 15.05
N GLU A 26 18.14 23.32 14.96
CA GLU A 26 19.43 23.57 14.29
C GLU A 26 19.39 23.42 12.76
N ARG A 27 18.25 23.04 12.18
CA ARG A 27 18.12 22.90 10.72
C ARG A 27 18.31 24.24 10.03
N GLN A 28 19.21 24.25 9.05
CA GLN A 28 19.45 25.42 8.22
C GLN A 28 18.17 25.87 7.51
N GLU A 29 17.96 27.19 7.47
CA GLU A 29 16.85 27.78 6.73
C GLU A 29 16.90 27.36 5.27
N ILE A 30 15.78 26.87 4.77
CA ILE A 30 15.63 26.50 3.38
C ILE A 30 15.40 27.77 2.56
N VAL A 31 16.44 28.22 1.86
CA VAL A 31 16.39 29.46 1.07
C VAL A 31 15.95 29.21 -0.38
N ASN A 32 16.20 28.02 -0.94
CA ASN A 32 15.78 27.68 -2.30
C ASN A 32 14.67 26.63 -2.33
N ALA A 33 13.76 26.79 -3.29
CA ALA A 33 12.67 25.82 -3.52
C ALA A 33 13.15 24.41 -3.92
N THR A 34 14.42 24.27 -4.35
CA THR A 34 15.06 22.96 -4.58
C THR A 34 15.42 22.23 -3.30
N ASP A 35 15.58 23.00 -2.22
CA ASP A 35 15.98 22.53 -0.90
C ASP A 35 14.72 22.30 -0.04
N CYS A 36 13.57 22.86 -0.45
CA CYS A 36 12.23 22.48 0.02
C CYS A 36 11.83 21.12 -0.57
N PHE A 37 11.58 20.12 0.27
CA PHE A 37 11.00 18.81 -0.08
C PHE A 37 11.61 18.18 -1.34
N PRO A 38 12.58 17.23 -1.22
CA PRO A 38 13.24 16.67 -2.39
C PRO A 38 12.20 16.20 -3.41
N LYS A 39 12.17 16.86 -4.57
CA LYS A 39 11.29 16.45 -5.68
C LYS A 39 11.55 14.97 -5.88
N ASN A 40 10.48 14.17 -5.81
CA ASN A 40 10.51 12.73 -6.01
C ASN A 40 11.59 12.38 -7.06
N PRO A 41 12.64 11.62 -6.70
CA PRO A 41 13.88 11.60 -7.46
C PRO A 41 13.59 11.29 -8.93
N VAL A 42 13.80 12.28 -9.79
CA VAL A 42 13.76 12.09 -11.24
C VAL A 42 14.87 11.10 -11.53
N ASN A 43 14.51 9.86 -11.86
CA ASN A 43 15.37 8.71 -12.15
C ASN A 43 16.79 9.13 -12.60
N VAL A 44 17.68 9.40 -11.65
CA VAL A 44 19.03 9.86 -11.96
C VAL A 44 19.76 8.60 -12.37
N LYS A 45 19.99 8.45 -13.68
CA LYS A 45 20.81 7.36 -14.23
C LYS A 45 22.14 7.37 -13.45
N LYS A 46 22.35 6.37 -12.59
CA LYS A 46 23.59 6.23 -11.81
C LYS A 46 24.77 6.22 -12.78
N ARG A 47 25.54 7.31 -12.81
CA ARG A 47 26.88 7.33 -13.42
C ARG A 47 27.79 6.52 -12.50
N LYS A 48 28.42 5.47 -13.04
CA LYS A 48 29.50 4.75 -12.36
C LYS A 48 30.65 5.72 -12.15
N VAL A 49 31.01 5.97 -10.88
CA VAL A 49 32.33 6.51 -10.55
C VAL A 49 32.91 5.64 -9.43
N SER A 50 34.17 5.29 -9.67
CA SER A 50 35.00 4.34 -8.96
C SER A 50 35.30 4.75 -7.52
N THR A 51 35.38 3.74 -6.67
CA THR A 51 35.86 3.68 -5.29
C THR A 51 37.14 4.47 -5.01
N LYS A 52 37.15 5.16 -3.86
CA LYS A 52 38.26 5.07 -2.88
C LYS A 52 37.74 5.30 -1.45
N GLU A 53 38.16 4.41 -0.58
CA GLU A 53 37.79 4.18 0.82
C GLU A 53 38.37 5.22 1.78
N VAL A 54 37.70 5.47 2.92
CA VAL A 54 38.20 5.35 4.31
C VAL A 54 36.95 5.19 5.22
N ILE A 55 36.59 3.98 5.68
CA ILE A 55 36.71 3.46 7.07
C ILE A 55 36.28 4.51 8.12
N GLY A 56 35.29 4.34 8.99
CA GLY A 56 34.46 3.21 9.38
C GLY A 56 34.17 3.38 10.88
N GLU A 57 32.92 3.31 11.32
CA GLU A 57 32.59 2.91 12.69
C GLU A 57 31.13 2.47 12.77
N LYS A 58 30.93 1.37 13.50
CA LYS A 58 29.73 0.53 13.52
C LYS A 58 28.66 1.14 14.42
N SER A 59 27.40 1.04 14.00
CA SER A 59 26.27 0.95 14.93
C SER A 59 25.38 -0.22 14.56
N SER A 60 24.90 -0.86 15.62
CA SER A 60 24.37 -2.21 15.76
C SER A 60 23.07 -2.47 15.00
N ASP A 61 23.06 -3.63 14.35
CA ASP A 61 21.92 -4.26 13.71
C ASP A 61 20.78 -4.54 14.70
N GLU A 62 19.64 -3.86 14.53
CA GLU A 62 18.34 -4.44 14.90
C GLU A 62 17.78 -5.19 13.69
N GLN A 63 18.11 -6.48 13.63
CA GLN A 63 17.48 -7.42 12.71
C GLN A 63 16.05 -7.72 13.21
N SER A 64 15.07 -6.94 12.74
CA SER A 64 13.69 -7.41 12.70
C SER A 64 13.51 -8.31 11.47
N SER A 65 14.00 -9.54 11.58
CA SER A 65 13.77 -10.60 10.59
C SER A 65 12.31 -11.06 10.68
N ARG A 66 11.38 -10.27 10.14
CA ARG A 66 10.03 -10.76 9.87
C ARG A 66 10.09 -11.53 8.56
N SER A 67 10.32 -12.84 8.67
CA SER A 67 10.28 -13.80 7.57
C SER A 67 8.88 -13.82 6.96
N GLU A 68 8.61 -12.98 5.97
CA GLU A 68 7.44 -13.15 5.12
C GLU A 68 7.67 -14.34 4.20
N ALA A 69 7.18 -15.50 4.63
CA ALA A 69 6.95 -16.61 3.73
C ALA A 69 6.10 -16.09 2.56
N SER A 70 6.69 -16.07 1.37
CA SER A 70 5.95 -15.95 0.13
C SER A 70 4.91 -17.08 0.12
N GLU A 71 3.66 -16.78 0.45
CA GLU A 71 2.52 -17.67 0.25
C GLU A 71 2.43 -17.96 -1.26
N LYS A 72 3.13 -19.01 -1.70
CA LYS A 72 3.00 -19.58 -3.04
C LYS A 72 1.69 -20.35 -3.06
N PHE A 73 0.60 -19.68 -3.45
CA PHE A 73 -0.64 -20.35 -3.81
C PHE A 73 -0.37 -21.25 -5.03
N LYS A 74 -0.54 -22.56 -4.87
CA LYS A 74 -0.60 -23.47 -6.03
C LYS A 74 -1.86 -23.10 -6.82
N GLU A 75 -1.69 -22.70 -8.07
CA GLU A 75 -2.81 -22.35 -8.95
C GLU A 75 -3.66 -23.61 -9.18
N ASP A 76 -4.90 -23.56 -8.70
CA ASP A 76 -5.91 -24.60 -8.87
C ASP A 76 -6.89 -24.15 -9.96
N GLU A 77 -6.72 -24.68 -11.17
CA GLU A 77 -7.49 -24.27 -12.34
C GLU A 77 -9.00 -24.44 -12.17
N SER A 78 -9.44 -25.35 -11.28
CA SER A 78 -10.86 -25.59 -10.97
C SER A 78 -11.58 -24.36 -10.40
N ARG A 79 -10.82 -23.36 -9.92
CA ARG A 79 -11.35 -22.10 -9.40
C ARG A 79 -11.75 -21.10 -10.49
N THR A 80 -11.42 -21.37 -11.75
CA THR A 80 -11.65 -20.42 -12.84
C THR A 80 -13.12 -20.39 -13.23
N GLY A 81 -13.71 -19.20 -13.34
CA GLY A 81 -15.06 -19.03 -13.87
C GLY A 81 -16.22 -19.40 -12.93
N ASN A 82 -15.97 -19.70 -11.65
CA ASN A 82 -16.99 -19.91 -10.62
C ASN A 82 -16.66 -19.14 -9.33
N ASN A 83 -17.53 -19.24 -8.33
CA ASN A 83 -17.37 -18.63 -7.01
C ASN A 83 -17.61 -19.63 -5.86
N ASP A 84 -17.39 -20.92 -6.10
CA ASP A 84 -17.77 -22.01 -5.18
C ASP A 84 -17.05 -21.93 -3.82
N ARG A 85 -15.88 -21.28 -3.78
CA ARG A 85 -15.10 -21.05 -2.55
C ARG A 85 -15.37 -19.70 -1.88
N CYS A 86 -16.39 -18.98 -2.33
CA CYS A 86 -16.79 -17.72 -1.72
C CYS A 86 -17.50 -17.96 -0.38
N LEU A 87 -17.00 -17.32 0.68
CA LEU A 87 -17.64 -17.31 1.99
C LEU A 87 -18.27 -15.96 2.34
N CYS A 88 -17.84 -14.88 1.68
CA CYS A 88 -18.35 -13.53 1.95
C CYS A 88 -19.64 -13.17 1.20
N GLY A 89 -20.13 -14.02 0.30
CA GLY A 89 -21.29 -13.74 -0.58
C GLY A 89 -21.05 -12.67 -1.66
N MET A 90 -19.90 -12.01 -1.66
CA MET A 90 -19.62 -10.83 -2.48
C MET A 90 -18.61 -11.07 -3.61
N CYS A 91 -18.15 -12.30 -3.84
CA CYS A 91 -17.21 -12.58 -4.94
C CYS A 91 -17.92 -12.76 -6.28
N MET A 92 -17.25 -12.35 -7.35
CA MET A 92 -17.65 -12.65 -8.74
C MET A 92 -16.75 -13.73 -9.33
N PRO A 93 -17.23 -14.53 -10.31
CA PRO A 93 -16.37 -15.41 -11.10
C PRO A 93 -15.22 -14.64 -11.76
N MET A 94 -13.99 -15.14 -11.60
CA MET A 94 -12.79 -14.53 -12.18
C MET A 94 -12.24 -15.37 -13.34
N THR A 95 -11.56 -14.69 -14.27
CA THR A 95 -11.01 -15.31 -15.49
C THR A 95 -9.72 -16.10 -15.26
N THR A 96 -9.12 -15.99 -14.08
CA THR A 96 -7.90 -16.71 -13.72
C THR A 96 -8.04 -17.30 -12.33
N ALA A 97 -7.53 -18.51 -12.13
CA ALA A 97 -7.54 -19.19 -10.84
C ALA A 97 -6.89 -18.37 -9.72
N ILE A 98 -5.81 -17.65 -10.06
CA ILE A 98 -5.08 -16.80 -9.11
C ILE A 98 -5.95 -15.63 -8.62
N GLU A 99 -6.82 -15.06 -9.45
CA GLU A 99 -7.73 -13.98 -9.05
C GLU A 99 -9.01 -14.47 -8.36
N SER A 100 -9.36 -15.75 -8.49
CA SER A 100 -10.53 -16.38 -7.89
C SER A 100 -10.35 -16.62 -6.38
N LEU A 101 -9.96 -15.61 -5.59
CA LEU A 101 -9.78 -15.68 -4.14
C LEU A 101 -10.85 -14.89 -3.39
N CYS A 102 -11.40 -15.48 -2.33
CA CYS A 102 -12.28 -14.82 -1.38
C CYS A 102 -11.48 -14.07 -0.30
N CYS A 103 -12.03 -12.99 0.27
CA CYS A 103 -11.39 -12.24 1.34
C CYS A 103 -11.22 -13.05 2.64
N TYR A 104 -11.98 -14.13 2.83
CA TYR A 104 -11.84 -15.08 3.96
C TYR A 104 -10.65 -16.03 3.80
N GLU A 105 -10.16 -16.25 2.58
CA GLU A 105 -9.05 -17.19 2.31
C GLU A 105 -7.68 -16.59 2.62
N LEU A 106 -7.61 -15.27 2.83
CA LEU A 106 -6.36 -14.55 3.07
C LEU A 106 -6.37 -14.06 4.52
N PRO A 107 -5.60 -14.68 5.44
CA PRO A 107 -5.69 -14.39 6.88
C PRO A 107 -5.52 -12.90 7.24
N ILE A 108 -4.57 -12.22 6.58
CA ILE A 108 -4.32 -10.78 6.77
C ILE A 108 -5.49 -9.90 6.32
N ILE A 109 -6.29 -10.36 5.36
CA ILE A 109 -7.47 -9.65 4.88
C ILE A 109 -8.68 -10.01 5.74
N HIS A 110 -8.83 -11.29 6.09
CA HIS A 110 -9.91 -11.77 6.94
C HIS A 110 -9.90 -11.06 8.31
N SER A 111 -8.73 -10.84 8.90
CA SER A 111 -8.59 -10.12 10.17
C SER A 111 -9.01 -8.64 10.11
N LYS A 112 -9.23 -8.08 8.91
CA LYS A 112 -9.68 -6.70 8.69
C LYS A 112 -11.19 -6.62 8.40
N ILE A 113 -11.90 -7.75 8.34
CA ILE A 113 -13.36 -7.74 8.19
C ILE A 113 -13.98 -7.32 9.54
N PRO A 114 -14.88 -6.32 9.57
CA PRO A 114 -15.55 -5.93 10.81
C PRO A 114 -16.34 -7.09 11.41
N VAL A 115 -16.41 -7.16 12.75
CA VAL A 115 -17.02 -8.29 13.48
C VAL A 115 -18.48 -8.53 13.10
N GLU A 116 -19.21 -7.46 12.80
CA GLU A 116 -20.64 -7.50 12.47
C GLU A 116 -20.91 -7.58 10.96
N GLU A 117 -19.87 -7.70 10.14
CA GLU A 117 -19.96 -7.64 8.68
C GLU A 117 -19.43 -8.91 8.02
N PHE A 118 -19.84 -9.14 6.77
CA PHE A 118 -19.55 -10.38 6.04
C PHE A 118 -18.50 -10.25 4.95
N CYS A 119 -18.00 -9.04 4.67
CA CYS A 119 -17.02 -8.84 3.61
C CYS A 119 -16.03 -7.72 3.97
N ILE A 120 -14.80 -7.83 3.44
CA ILE A 120 -13.80 -6.77 3.57
C ILE A 120 -14.26 -5.45 2.93
N THR A 121 -15.16 -5.51 1.96
CA THR A 121 -15.73 -4.32 1.31
C THR A 121 -16.62 -3.50 2.25
N ASP A 122 -17.00 -4.09 3.39
CA ASP A 122 -17.81 -3.41 4.40
C ASP A 122 -17.00 -2.68 5.45
N ASN A 123 -15.67 -2.85 5.44
CA ASN A 123 -14.78 -2.08 6.29
C ASN A 123 -14.82 -0.57 5.93
N GLU A 124 -14.90 0.29 6.93
CA GLU A 124 -14.95 1.75 6.74
C GLU A 124 -13.66 2.32 6.14
N GLU A 125 -12.49 1.86 6.61
CA GLU A 125 -11.19 2.25 6.03
C GLU A 125 -11.09 1.84 4.57
N TYR A 126 -11.62 0.66 4.21
CA TYR A 126 -11.72 0.27 2.80
C TYR A 126 -12.57 1.28 1.99
N ARG A 127 -13.76 1.60 2.49
CA ARG A 127 -14.69 2.53 1.82
C ARG A 127 -14.05 3.91 1.65
N PHE A 128 -13.33 4.38 2.67
CA PHE A 128 -12.65 5.66 2.66
C PHE A 128 -11.40 5.66 1.76
N GLU A 129 -10.49 4.70 1.91
CA GLU A 129 -9.19 4.72 1.23
C GLU A 129 -9.24 4.21 -0.21
N CYS A 130 -10.09 3.23 -0.51
CA CYS A 130 -10.04 2.52 -1.78
C CYS A 130 -11.09 3.01 -2.78
N VAL A 131 -12.33 3.25 -2.34
CA VAL A 131 -13.47 3.49 -3.25
C VAL A 131 -14.13 4.86 -3.11
N ASN A 132 -13.77 5.65 -2.10
CA ASN A 132 -14.16 7.05 -2.05
C ASN A 132 -13.59 7.79 -3.27
N ARG A 133 -14.49 8.39 -4.07
CA ARG A 133 -14.14 9.01 -5.35
C ARG A 133 -13.20 10.19 -5.19
N ASP A 134 -13.41 11.00 -4.15
CA ASP A 134 -12.57 12.17 -3.90
C ASP A 134 -11.19 11.72 -3.44
N ARG A 135 -11.11 10.77 -2.52
CA ARG A 135 -9.84 10.17 -2.08
C ARG A 135 -9.05 9.57 -3.24
N ALA A 136 -9.70 8.82 -4.12
CA ALA A 136 -9.06 8.27 -5.31
C ALA A 136 -8.57 9.37 -6.28
N ASN A 137 -9.34 10.46 -6.44
CA ASN A 137 -8.97 11.60 -7.27
C ASN A 137 -7.79 12.39 -6.69
N TRP A 138 -7.76 12.62 -5.37
CA TRP A 138 -6.61 13.21 -4.67
C TRP A 138 -5.34 12.38 -4.90
N ASN A 139 -5.40 11.07 -4.65
CA ASN A 139 -4.29 10.15 -4.90
C ASN A 139 -3.84 10.12 -6.37
N TYR A 140 -4.78 10.19 -7.31
CA TYR A 140 -4.48 10.28 -8.73
C TYR A 140 -3.69 11.56 -9.08
N ARG A 141 -4.09 12.72 -8.55
CA ARG A 141 -3.41 14.00 -8.79
C ARG A 141 -2.02 14.02 -8.15
N MET A 142 -1.91 13.54 -6.91
CA MET A 142 -0.63 13.46 -6.19
C MET A 142 0.36 12.49 -6.84
N SER A 143 -0.11 11.40 -7.45
CA SER A 143 0.77 10.42 -8.12
C SER A 143 1.20 10.81 -9.53
N LYS A 144 0.64 11.91 -10.09
CA LYS A 144 0.82 12.31 -11.49
C LYS A 144 1.04 13.81 -11.62
N PHE A 145 2.18 14.27 -11.13
CA PHE A 145 2.61 15.68 -11.12
C PHE A 145 2.64 16.40 -12.48
N HIS A 146 2.61 15.67 -13.60
CA HIS A 146 2.63 16.26 -14.96
C HIS A 146 1.26 16.33 -15.65
N ILE A 147 0.16 16.11 -14.92
CA ILE A 147 -1.18 16.27 -15.50
C ILE A 147 -1.55 17.74 -15.49
N THR A 148 -1.58 18.34 -16.68
CA THR A 148 -1.99 19.74 -16.89
C THR A 148 -3.41 19.89 -17.43
N LYS A 149 -4.08 18.78 -17.77
CA LYS A 149 -5.45 18.79 -18.31
C LYS A 149 -6.26 17.54 -17.94
N PHE A 150 -7.58 17.70 -17.93
CA PHE A 150 -8.50 16.59 -17.72
C PHE A 150 -8.37 15.54 -18.83
N ARG A 151 -8.42 14.26 -18.46
CA ARG A 151 -8.29 13.13 -19.39
C ARG A 151 -9.67 12.65 -19.82
N PRO A 152 -9.81 12.04 -21.01
CA PRO A 152 -11.07 11.41 -21.40
C PRO A 152 -11.59 10.46 -20.30
N LEU A 153 -12.90 10.46 -20.07
CA LEU A 153 -13.53 9.78 -18.92
C LEU A 153 -13.06 8.33 -18.76
N ALA A 154 -12.99 7.54 -19.84
CA ALA A 154 -12.53 6.16 -19.79
C ALA A 154 -11.08 6.02 -19.28
N LYS A 155 -10.18 6.93 -19.69
CA LYS A 155 -8.78 6.96 -19.22
C LYS A 155 -8.70 7.40 -17.77
N TYR A 156 -9.54 8.34 -17.36
CA TYR A 156 -9.65 8.80 -15.98
C TYR A 156 -10.16 7.69 -15.04
N MET A 157 -11.28 7.04 -15.38
CA MET A 157 -11.82 5.91 -14.59
C MET A 157 -10.83 4.75 -14.50
N ARG A 158 -10.14 4.41 -15.61
CA ARG A 158 -9.06 3.41 -15.58
C ARG A 158 -7.93 3.81 -14.63
N ALA A 159 -7.61 5.10 -14.52
CA ALA A 159 -6.59 5.57 -13.60
C ALA A 159 -7.04 5.49 -12.14
N LEU A 160 -8.27 5.92 -11.83
CA LEU A 160 -8.85 5.79 -10.49
C LEU A 160 -8.89 4.33 -10.03
N ARG A 161 -9.33 3.42 -10.91
CA ARG A 161 -9.33 1.97 -10.62
C ARG A 161 -7.95 1.44 -10.24
N LYS A 162 -6.91 1.86 -10.98
CA LYS A 162 -5.52 1.48 -10.66
C LYS A 162 -5.05 2.06 -9.33
N ILE A 163 -5.49 3.27 -8.98
CA ILE A 163 -5.22 3.88 -7.68
C ILE A 163 -5.91 3.09 -6.58
N ALA A 164 -7.19 2.75 -6.73
CA ALA A 164 -7.94 1.94 -5.78
C ALA A 164 -7.29 0.57 -5.51
N TYR A 165 -6.86 -0.14 -6.56
CA TYR A 165 -6.11 -1.39 -6.40
C TYR A 165 -4.81 -1.22 -5.61
N ARG A 166 -4.09 -0.12 -5.86
CA ARG A 166 -2.85 0.17 -5.13
C ARG A 166 -3.12 0.57 -3.69
N ALA A 167 -4.15 1.38 -3.44
CA ALA A 167 -4.57 1.80 -2.11
C ALA A 167 -4.93 0.58 -1.25
N PHE A 168 -5.72 -0.36 -1.80
CA PHE A 168 -6.04 -1.61 -1.11
C PHE A 168 -4.79 -2.40 -0.74
N ILE A 169 -3.86 -2.57 -1.67
CA ILE A 169 -2.62 -3.30 -1.44
C ILE A 169 -1.75 -2.63 -0.37
N VAL A 170 -1.63 -1.30 -0.40
CA VAL A 170 -0.89 -0.54 0.62
C VAL A 170 -1.57 -0.61 1.98
N TRP A 171 -2.91 -0.55 2.01
CA TRP A 171 -3.68 -0.66 3.25
C TRP A 171 -3.48 -2.02 3.93
N ILE A 172 -3.49 -3.11 3.16
CA ILE A 172 -3.33 -4.46 3.71
C ILE A 172 -1.87 -4.80 4.03
N TYR A 173 -0.95 -4.49 3.11
CA TYR A 173 0.43 -5.00 3.16
C TYR A 173 1.50 -3.92 3.40
N THR A 174 1.13 -2.65 3.53
CA THR A 174 2.05 -1.52 3.69
C THR A 174 3.05 -1.40 2.54
N PHE A 175 4.33 -1.72 2.77
CA PHE A 175 5.43 -1.60 1.84
C PHE A 175 5.85 -2.97 1.29
N LEU A 176 5.44 -3.29 0.06
CA LEU A 176 5.80 -4.56 -0.59
C LEU A 176 7.14 -4.54 -1.34
N GLY A 177 7.69 -3.37 -1.66
CA GLY A 177 8.87 -3.24 -2.52
C GLY A 177 8.60 -3.53 -4.00
N LEU A 178 9.66 -3.58 -4.81
CA LEU A 178 9.55 -3.89 -6.25
C LEU A 178 9.33 -5.39 -6.47
N HIS A 179 8.61 -5.76 -7.53
CA HIS A 179 8.33 -7.15 -7.98
C HIS A 179 7.50 -8.04 -7.04
N ASN A 180 7.19 -7.59 -5.82
CA ASN A 180 6.32 -8.32 -4.89
C ASN A 180 4.84 -7.90 -5.10
N ARG A 181 4.19 -8.52 -6.09
CA ARG A 181 2.77 -8.26 -6.39
C ARG A 181 1.88 -9.22 -5.62
N ARG A 182 0.98 -8.70 -4.79
CA ARG A 182 -0.08 -9.48 -4.13
C ARG A 182 -1.38 -9.41 -4.93
N VAL A 183 -2.16 -10.49 -4.85
CA VAL A 183 -3.47 -10.60 -5.49
C VAL A 183 -4.52 -9.89 -4.63
N ILE A 184 -5.53 -9.31 -5.27
CA ILE A 184 -6.68 -8.68 -4.60
C ILE A 184 -7.87 -9.66 -4.65
N PRO A 185 -8.62 -9.85 -3.55
CA PRO A 185 -9.81 -10.72 -3.54
C PRO A 185 -10.85 -10.34 -4.60
N ALA A 186 -11.58 -11.34 -5.09
CA ALA A 186 -12.60 -11.17 -6.13
C ALA A 186 -13.72 -10.20 -5.72
N CYS A 187 -14.13 -10.19 -4.44
CA CYS A 187 -15.13 -9.24 -3.92
C CYS A 187 -14.67 -7.78 -4.02
N VAL A 188 -13.40 -7.52 -3.70
CA VAL A 188 -12.79 -6.19 -3.81
C VAL A 188 -12.61 -5.79 -5.27
N VAL A 189 -12.20 -6.73 -6.13
CA VAL A 189 -12.09 -6.47 -7.58
C VAL A 189 -13.44 -6.10 -8.17
N ARG A 190 -14.52 -6.81 -7.80
CA ARG A 190 -15.89 -6.51 -8.22
C ARG A 190 -16.30 -5.09 -7.81
N ASP A 191 -16.21 -4.79 -6.53
CA ASP A 191 -16.65 -3.49 -5.97
C ASP A 191 -15.86 -2.31 -6.59
N ILE A 192 -14.53 -2.42 -6.70
CA ILE A 192 -13.70 -1.39 -7.35
C ILE A 192 -14.07 -1.21 -8.83
N ARG A 193 -14.40 -2.28 -9.56
CA ARG A 193 -14.83 -2.20 -10.98
C ARG A 193 -16.20 -1.55 -11.11
N GLU A 194 -17.11 -1.76 -10.17
CA GLU A 194 -18.42 -1.10 -10.13
C GLU A 194 -18.28 0.40 -9.86
N LYS A 195 -17.40 0.79 -8.93
CA LYS A 195 -17.15 2.21 -8.59
C LYS A 195 -16.37 2.97 -9.67
N PHE A 196 -15.45 2.30 -10.36
CA PHE A 196 -14.61 2.89 -11.41
C PHE A 196 -14.67 2.09 -12.72
N PRO A 197 -15.82 2.08 -13.40
CA PRO A 197 -16.10 1.16 -14.49
C PRO A 197 -15.26 1.45 -15.75
N ASP A 198 -15.03 0.40 -16.54
CA ASP A 198 -14.62 0.57 -17.93
C ASP A 198 -15.88 0.62 -18.80
N PRO A 199 -16.12 1.66 -19.61
CA PRO A 199 -17.35 1.77 -20.41
C PRO A 199 -17.58 0.61 -21.38
N LYS A 200 -16.52 -0.15 -21.73
CA LYS A 200 -16.61 -1.33 -22.61
C LYS A 200 -16.52 -2.65 -21.83
N GLY A 201 -16.47 -2.60 -20.50
CA GLY A 201 -16.28 -3.78 -19.65
C GLY A 201 -14.94 -4.50 -19.84
N LYS A 202 -13.95 -3.85 -20.45
CA LYS A 202 -12.66 -4.49 -20.76
C LYS A 202 -11.65 -4.27 -19.63
N TYR A 203 -11.40 -5.32 -18.86
CA TYR A 203 -10.46 -5.31 -17.75
C TYR A 203 -9.22 -6.16 -18.07
N THR A 204 -8.05 -5.68 -17.64
CA THR A 204 -6.83 -6.50 -17.60
C THR A 204 -6.76 -7.13 -16.21
N GLY A 205 -6.63 -8.45 -16.15
CA GLY A 205 -6.47 -9.19 -14.89
C GLY A 205 -5.08 -9.05 -14.28
N PHE A 206 -4.78 -9.90 -13.30
CA PHE A 206 -3.51 -9.93 -12.60
C PHE A 206 -2.36 -10.46 -13.46
N LEU A 207 -1.27 -9.68 -13.56
CA LEU A 207 -0.17 -9.96 -14.50
C LEU A 207 1.14 -10.53 -13.93
N LYS A 208 1.22 -11.26 -12.80
CA LYS A 208 2.50 -11.67 -12.13
C LYS A 208 3.59 -10.57 -12.15
N ALA A 209 4.80 -10.82 -11.67
CA ALA A 209 5.92 -9.91 -11.90
C ALA A 209 6.92 -10.69 -12.74
N SER A 210 7.38 -10.12 -13.85
CA SER A 210 8.54 -10.65 -14.56
C SER A 210 9.76 -10.48 -13.65
N LEU A 211 10.46 -11.59 -13.41
CA LEU A 211 11.75 -11.64 -12.71
C LEU A 211 12.81 -10.82 -13.45
#